data_AF-A0A3B1APJ6-F1
#
_entry.id   AF-A0A3B1APJ6-F1
#
_cell.length_a   1.000
_cell.length_b   1.000
_cell.length_c   1.000
_cell.angle_alpha   90.00
_cell.angle_beta   90.00
_cell.angle_gamma   90.00
#
_symmetry.space_group_name_H-M   'P 1'
#
loop_
_entity.id
_entity.type
_entity.pdbx_description
1 polymer ?
#
loop_
_entity_poly.entity_id
_entity_poly.type
_entity_poly.pdbx_seq_one_letter_code
_entity_poly.pdbx_strand_id
1 'polypeptide(L)'
;MGARNPLSLYLVVPPSDISRTKPLIRLLLNQIGRRLTEKLEGEKGKTNKHQLLMMLDEFPALGRLDFFESSLAFMAGYGIRAYLIAQSLNQIDKAYSEHNSILDNCHVRIVFATKDERTAKRVSDGLGTATELRSQKNYAGHRLAPWLSHVMV
;
A
#
# COMPACT_ATOMS: atom_id res chain seq x y z
N MET A 1 -9.60 -18.77 11.74
CA MET A 1 -8.47 -18.26 12.57
C MET A 1 -8.40 -18.90 13.97
N GLY A 2 -9.36 -19.73 14.40
CA GLY A 2 -9.30 -20.44 15.69
C GLY A 2 -8.73 -21.86 15.66
N ALA A 3 -8.07 -22.28 14.57
CA ALA A 3 -7.41 -23.58 14.47
C ALA A 3 -6.25 -23.69 15.48
N ARG A 4 -5.81 -24.91 15.80
CA ARG A 4 -4.71 -25.13 16.75
C ARG A 4 -3.35 -24.67 16.18
N ASN A 5 -3.16 -24.90 14.88
CA ASN A 5 -1.93 -24.54 14.16
C ASN A 5 -2.28 -23.57 13.02
N PRO A 6 -1.38 -22.61 12.71
CA PRO A 6 -1.54 -21.73 11.56
C PRO A 6 -1.37 -22.49 10.24
N LEU A 7 -1.96 -21.96 9.16
CA LEU A 7 -1.86 -22.48 7.80
C LEU A 7 -1.48 -21.35 6.86
N SER A 8 -0.57 -21.62 5.92
CA SER A 8 -0.25 -20.73 4.80
C SER A 8 -0.74 -21.35 3.49
N LEU A 9 -1.50 -20.58 2.72
CA LEU A 9 -1.99 -20.96 1.39
C LEU A 9 -1.26 -20.12 0.34
N TYR A 10 -0.63 -20.80 -0.62
CA TYR A 10 0.04 -20.17 -1.75
C TYR A 10 -0.74 -20.47 -3.03
N LEU A 11 -1.20 -19.42 -3.71
CA LEU A 11 -1.84 -19.51 -5.01
C LEU A 11 -0.83 -19.07 -6.07
N VAL A 12 -0.13 -20.04 -6.66
CA VAL A 12 0.91 -19.77 -7.66
C VAL A 12 0.33 -19.95 -9.05
N VAL A 13 0.41 -18.90 -9.86
CA VAL A 13 -0.10 -18.89 -11.23
C VAL A 13 1.00 -18.41 -12.17
N PRO A 14 1.36 -19.19 -13.20
CA PRO A 14 2.29 -18.74 -14.23
C PRO A 14 1.79 -17.46 -14.92
N PRO A 15 2.67 -16.50 -15.27
CA PRO A 15 2.25 -15.26 -15.94
C PRO A 15 1.43 -15.47 -17.22
N SER A 16 1.71 -16.55 -17.96
CA SER A 16 0.98 -16.93 -19.17
C SER A 16 -0.49 -17.29 -18.92
N ASP A 17 -0.82 -17.74 -17.71
CA ASP A 17 -2.16 -18.25 -17.35
C ASP A 17 -2.96 -17.30 -16.46
N ILE A 18 -2.40 -16.12 -16.13
CA ILE A 18 -3.03 -15.17 -15.20
C ILE A 18 -4.42 -14.74 -15.68
N SER A 19 -4.57 -14.46 -16.97
CA SER A 19 -5.84 -14.05 -17.57
C SER A 19 -6.88 -15.16 -17.54
N ARG A 20 -6.45 -16.41 -17.74
CA ARG A 20 -7.32 -17.60 -17.79
C ARG A 20 -7.78 -18.03 -16.40
N THR A 21 -6.89 -17.98 -15.41
CA THR A 21 -7.17 -18.44 -14.05
C THR A 21 -7.77 -17.36 -13.16
N LYS A 22 -7.73 -16.09 -13.59
CA LYS A 22 -8.30 -14.94 -12.90
C LYS A 22 -9.71 -15.20 -12.32
N PRO A 23 -10.70 -15.76 -13.04
CA PRO A 23 -12.02 -16.02 -12.45
C PRO A 23 -11.98 -16.96 -11.24
N LEU A 24 -11.14 -18.01 -11.30
CA LEU A 24 -10.98 -18.98 -10.22
C LEU A 24 -10.33 -18.34 -8.99
N ILE A 25 -9.24 -17.58 -9.19
CA ILE A 25 -8.56 -16.87 -8.10
C ILE A 25 -9.52 -15.89 -7.44
N ARG A 26 -10.28 -15.12 -8.24
CA ARG A 26 -11.28 -14.17 -7.75
C ARG A 26 -12.34 -14.86 -6.89
N LEU A 27 -12.84 -16.01 -7.34
CA LEU A 27 -13.83 -16.78 -6.59
C LEU A 27 -13.27 -17.28 -5.25
N LEU A 28 -12.05 -17.81 -5.24
CA LEU A 28 -11.38 -18.25 -4.02
C LEU A 28 -11.17 -17.08 -3.03
N LEU A 29 -10.65 -15.95 -3.49
CA LEU A 29 -10.45 -14.77 -2.66
C LEU A 29 -11.77 -14.22 -2.11
N ASN A 30 -12.82 -14.18 -2.92
CA ASN A 30 -14.16 -13.80 -2.48
C ASN A 30 -14.70 -14.73 -1.39
N GLN A 31 -14.53 -16.05 -1.55
CA GLN A 31 -14.97 -17.02 -0.55
C GLN A 31 -14.18 -16.89 0.75
N ILE A 32 -12.84 -16.76 0.68
CA ILE A 32 -11.98 -16.56 1.85
C ILE A 32 -12.37 -15.27 2.56
N GLY A 33 -12.49 -14.15 1.83
CA GLY A 33 -12.86 -12.86 2.38
C GLY A 33 -14.21 -12.93 3.10
N ARG A 34 -15.28 -13.31 2.38
CA ARG A 34 -16.64 -13.38 2.94
C ARG A 34 -16.72 -14.32 4.13
N ARG A 35 -16.13 -15.51 4.05
CA ARG A 35 -16.20 -16.51 5.12
C ARG A 35 -15.47 -16.06 6.38
N LEU A 36 -14.38 -15.32 6.24
CA LEU A 36 -13.63 -14.81 7.39
C LEU A 36 -14.24 -13.53 7.98
N THR A 37 -15.07 -12.82 7.21
CA THR A 37 -15.77 -11.61 7.67
C THR A 37 -17.26 -11.84 8.02
N GLU A 38 -17.76 -13.07 7.92
CA GLU A 38 -19.18 -13.42 8.13
C GLU A 38 -19.67 -13.22 9.57
N LYS A 39 -18.79 -13.38 10.57
CA LYS A 39 -19.14 -13.23 11.99
C LYS A 39 -18.10 -12.35 12.67
N LEU A 40 -18.50 -11.13 13.05
CA LEU A 40 -17.74 -10.31 13.98
C LEU A 40 -17.83 -11.04 15.31
N GLU A 41 -16.75 -11.69 15.76
CA GLU A 41 -16.71 -12.38 17.05
C GLU A 41 -16.71 -11.33 18.18
N GLY A 42 -17.87 -10.70 18.40
CA GLY A 42 -18.24 -9.95 19.60
C GLY A 42 -19.02 -10.81 20.60
N GLU A 43 -19.27 -12.09 20.28
CA GLU A 43 -19.78 -13.05 21.26
C GLU A 43 -18.64 -13.48 22.18
N LYS A 44 -18.70 -12.97 23.41
CA LYS A 44 -17.88 -13.30 24.58
C LYS A 44 -17.27 -14.71 24.49
N GLY A 45 -15.99 -14.80 24.12
CA GLY A 45 -15.18 -16.01 24.34
C GLY A 45 -14.43 -16.59 23.13
N LYS A 46 -14.70 -16.14 21.90
CA LYS A 46 -13.88 -16.53 20.74
C LYS A 46 -13.07 -15.34 20.25
N THR A 47 -11.81 -15.31 20.64
CA THR A 47 -10.82 -14.44 20.02
C THR A 47 -10.13 -15.23 18.92
N ASN A 48 -9.97 -14.62 17.74
CA ASN A 48 -9.18 -15.21 16.67
C ASN A 48 -7.74 -15.41 17.17
N LYS A 49 -7.34 -16.67 17.36
CA LYS A 49 -5.99 -17.04 17.85
C LYS A 49 -4.88 -16.61 16.88
N HIS A 50 -5.19 -16.54 15.60
CA HIS A 50 -4.24 -16.22 14.54
C HIS A 50 -4.72 -15.02 13.72
N GLN A 51 -3.78 -14.17 13.32
CA GLN A 51 -4.01 -13.12 12.32
C GLN A 51 -3.73 -13.67 10.92
N LEU A 52 -4.46 -13.19 9.92
CA LEU A 52 -4.30 -13.59 8.52
C LEU A 52 -3.69 -12.45 7.74
N LEU A 53 -2.57 -12.73 7.08
CA LEU A 53 -1.99 -11.86 6.08
C LEU A 53 -2.48 -12.30 4.70
N MET A 54 -3.24 -11.45 4.02
CA MET A 54 -3.63 -11.62 2.63
C MET A 54 -2.66 -10.83 1.76
N MET A 55 -1.65 -11.51 1.23
CA MET A 55 -0.66 -10.90 0.34
C MET A 55 -1.06 -11.15 -1.11
N LEU A 56 -1.26 -10.07 -1.86
CA LEU A 56 -1.63 -10.12 -3.27
C LEU A 56 -0.54 -9.42 -4.09
N ASP A 57 0.28 -10.24 -4.75
CA ASP A 57 1.19 -9.77 -5.78
C ASP A 57 0.41 -9.41 -7.04
N GLU A 58 0.88 -8.39 -7.75
CA GLU A 58 0.23 -7.83 -8.95
C GLU A 58 -1.31 -7.72 -8.78
N PHE A 59 -1.73 -7.14 -7.66
CA PHE A 59 -3.14 -6.99 -7.28
C PHE A 59 -4.03 -6.45 -8.43
N PRO A 60 -3.60 -5.45 -9.23
CA PRO A 60 -4.40 -4.95 -10.35
C PRO A 60 -4.74 -6.00 -11.42
N ALA A 61 -3.91 -7.04 -11.60
CA ALA A 61 -4.21 -8.09 -12.59
C ALA A 61 -5.51 -8.85 -12.27
N LEU A 62 -5.87 -8.94 -10.98
CA LEU A 62 -7.13 -9.54 -10.55
C LEU A 62 -8.36 -8.69 -10.92
N GLY A 63 -8.18 -7.44 -11.33
CA GLY A 63 -9.26 -6.48 -11.59
C GLY A 63 -10.07 -6.13 -10.34
N ARG A 64 -11.15 -5.35 -10.52
CA ARG A 64 -12.01 -4.92 -9.41
C ARG A 64 -12.55 -6.10 -8.60
N LEU A 65 -12.16 -6.21 -7.34
CA LEU A 65 -12.70 -7.17 -6.37
C LEU A 65 -13.66 -6.42 -5.44
N ASP A 66 -14.96 -6.70 -5.55
CA ASP A 66 -16.01 -5.94 -4.85
C ASP A 66 -15.83 -5.96 -3.32
N PHE A 67 -15.39 -7.08 -2.74
CA PHE A 67 -15.15 -7.17 -1.30
C PHE A 67 -14.00 -6.28 -0.82
N PHE A 68 -13.00 -5.99 -1.66
CA PHE A 68 -11.91 -5.10 -1.28
C PHE A 68 -12.37 -3.64 -1.22
N GLU A 69 -13.33 -3.26 -2.06
CA GLU A 69 -13.86 -1.90 -2.05
C GLU A 69 -14.79 -1.66 -0.86
N SER A 70 -15.66 -2.63 -0.57
CA SER A 70 -16.66 -2.52 0.50
C SER A 70 -16.13 -2.89 1.89
N SER A 71 -15.18 -3.82 1.98
CA SER A 71 -14.85 -4.50 3.24
C SER A 71 -13.44 -4.25 3.75
N LEU A 72 -12.52 -3.71 2.94
CA LEU A 72 -11.13 -3.49 3.36
C LEU A 72 -11.02 -2.64 4.64
N ALA A 73 -11.88 -1.63 4.79
CA ALA A 73 -11.95 -0.79 5.99
C ALA A 73 -12.26 -1.57 7.28
N PHE A 74 -13.06 -2.64 7.19
CA PHE A 74 -13.51 -3.42 8.34
C PHE A 74 -12.70 -4.70 8.57
N MET A 75 -11.99 -5.20 7.55
CA MET A 75 -11.20 -6.44 7.59
C MET A 75 -10.17 -6.48 8.73
N ALA A 76 -9.59 -5.32 9.08
CA ALA A 76 -8.67 -5.20 10.21
C ALA A 76 -9.32 -5.62 11.54
N GLY A 77 -10.61 -5.30 11.74
CA GLY A 77 -11.39 -5.70 12.91
C GLY A 77 -11.60 -7.22 13.02
N TYR A 78 -11.50 -7.94 11.91
CA TYR A 78 -11.58 -9.41 11.87
C TYR A 78 -10.22 -10.09 12.01
N GLY A 79 -9.13 -9.33 12.21
CA GLY A 79 -7.76 -9.85 12.29
C GLY A 79 -7.16 -10.17 10.91
N ILE A 80 -7.72 -9.62 9.83
CA ILE A 80 -7.20 -9.77 8.47
C ILE A 80 -6.43 -8.51 8.09
N ARG A 81 -5.19 -8.69 7.64
CA ARG A 81 -4.33 -7.63 7.09
C ARG A 81 -4.09 -7.89 5.62
N ALA A 82 -4.44 -6.93 4.77
CA ALA A 82 -4.14 -7.01 3.34
C ALA A 82 -2.80 -6.34 3.04
N TYR A 83 -1.97 -7.00 2.24
CA TYR A 83 -0.73 -6.47 1.70
C TYR A 83 -0.84 -6.50 0.17
N LEU A 84 -1.13 -5.35 -0.42
CA LEU A 84 -1.42 -5.19 -1.84
C LEU A 84 -0.18 -4.66 -2.55
N ILE A 85 0.27 -5.36 -3.58
CA ILE A 85 1.43 -4.97 -4.40
C ILE A 85 0.94 -4.60 -5.79
N ALA A 86 1.40 -3.44 -6.28
CA ALA A 86 1.11 -2.95 -7.63
C ALA A 86 2.35 -2.26 -8.20
N GLN A 87 2.51 -2.28 -9.52
CA GLN A 87 3.66 -1.63 -10.18
C GLN A 87 3.47 -0.11 -10.30
N SER A 88 2.22 0.35 -10.37
CA SER A 88 1.89 1.77 -10.48
C SER A 88 0.51 2.08 -9.93
N LEU A 89 0.32 3.33 -9.49
CA LEU A 89 -1.01 3.81 -9.09
C LEU A 89 -1.98 3.84 -10.29
N ASN A 90 -1.49 4.08 -11.50
CA ASN A 90 -2.31 4.07 -12.71
C ASN A 90 -2.95 2.70 -12.99
N GLN A 91 -2.29 1.59 -12.68
CA GLN A 91 -2.87 0.25 -12.79
C GLN A 91 -4.01 0.03 -11.80
N ILE A 92 -3.86 0.56 -10.57
CA ILE A 92 -4.92 0.52 -9.55
C ILE A 92 -6.13 1.32 -10.05
N ASP A 93 -5.92 2.56 -10.51
CA ASP A 93 -6.99 3.40 -11.05
C ASP A 93 -7.68 2.76 -12.26
N LYS A 94 -6.92 2.11 -13.14
CA LYS A 94 -7.50 1.37 -14.28
C LYS A 94 -8.37 0.20 -13.83
N ALA A 95 -7.98 -0.48 -12.76
CA ALA A 95 -8.70 -1.65 -12.26
C ALA A 95 -9.90 -1.28 -11.37
N TYR A 96 -9.83 -0.18 -10.61
CA TYR A 96 -10.79 0.19 -9.57
C TYR A 96 -11.47 1.55 -9.79
N SER A 97 -11.24 2.21 -10.93
CA SER A 97 -11.61 3.61 -11.23
C SER A 97 -10.78 4.65 -10.46
N GLU A 98 -10.83 5.90 -10.93
CA GLU A 98 -10.01 7.00 -10.40
C GLU A 98 -10.38 7.41 -8.96
N HIS A 99 -11.63 7.17 -8.55
CA HIS A 99 -12.14 7.47 -7.20
C HIS A 99 -12.22 6.22 -6.33
N ASN A 100 -11.15 5.42 -6.31
CA ASN A 100 -11.09 4.21 -5.49
C ASN A 100 -10.66 4.51 -4.05
N SER A 101 -11.22 3.77 -3.09
CA SER A 101 -10.90 3.87 -1.66
C SER A 101 -9.74 2.96 -1.23
N ILE A 102 -9.08 2.27 -2.17
CA ILE A 102 -8.06 1.25 -1.84
C ILE A 102 -6.88 1.90 -1.14
N LEU A 103 -6.35 2.98 -1.70
CA LEU A 103 -5.21 3.70 -1.11
C LEU A 103 -5.58 4.34 0.22
N ASP A 104 -6.78 4.91 0.35
CA ASP A 104 -7.26 5.55 1.58
C ASP A 104 -7.43 4.56 2.73
N ASN A 105 -7.85 3.33 2.42
CA ASN A 105 -7.96 2.24 3.39
C ASN A 105 -6.60 1.61 3.75
N CYS A 106 -5.55 1.85 2.96
CA CYS A 106 -4.20 1.37 3.24
C CYS A 106 -3.45 2.34 4.16
N HIS A 107 -3.38 2.00 5.45
CA HIS A 107 -2.69 2.81 6.45
C HIS A 107 -1.18 2.93 6.23
N VAL A 108 -0.54 1.84 5.78
CA VAL A 108 0.89 1.81 5.46
C VAL A 108 1.05 1.76 3.95
N ARG A 109 1.83 2.68 3.42
CA ARG A 109 2.13 2.78 1.98
C ARG A 109 3.64 2.71 1.81
N ILE A 110 4.10 1.74 1.03
CA ILE A 110 5.51 1.57 0.69
C ILE A 110 5.64 1.91 -0.78
N VAL A 111 6.43 2.93 -1.08
CA VAL A 111 6.67 3.37 -2.46
C VAL A 111 8.13 3.17 -2.80
N PHE A 112 8.38 2.39 -3.85
CA PHE A 112 9.71 2.26 -4.46
C PHE A 112 9.87 3.26 -5.61
N ALA A 113 11.08 3.33 -6.18
CA ALA A 113 11.40 4.22 -7.29
C ALA A 113 10.33 4.13 -8.39
N THR A 114 9.64 5.25 -8.62
CA THR A 114 8.59 5.36 -9.62
C THR A 114 9.20 5.51 -11.01
N LYS A 115 8.68 4.77 -11.99
CA LYS A 115 9.09 4.88 -13.40
C LYS A 115 8.27 5.90 -14.20
N ASP A 116 7.16 6.37 -13.62
CA ASP A 116 6.16 7.21 -14.27
C ASP A 116 6.00 8.54 -13.51
N GLU A 117 6.05 9.66 -14.23
CA GLU A 117 6.01 11.01 -13.67
C GLU A 117 4.68 11.28 -12.95
N ARG A 118 3.56 10.82 -13.50
CA ARG A 118 2.23 11.01 -12.89
C ARG A 118 2.14 10.29 -11.54
N THR A 119 2.67 9.06 -11.47
CA THR A 119 2.77 8.30 -10.22
C THR A 119 3.70 9.00 -9.22
N ALA A 120 4.85 9.50 -9.67
CA ALA A 120 5.80 10.23 -8.83
C ALA A 120 5.17 11.48 -8.21
N LYS A 121 4.45 12.28 -9.02
CA LYS A 121 3.78 13.49 -8.57
C LYS A 121 2.68 13.19 -7.55
N ARG A 122 1.85 12.18 -7.80
CA ARG A 122 0.81 11.75 -6.83
C ARG A 122 1.40 11.30 -5.49
N VAL A 123 2.52 10.59 -5.52
CA VAL A 123 3.22 10.19 -4.29
C VAL A 123 3.78 11.42 -3.58
N SER A 124 4.43 12.34 -4.30
CA SER A 124 4.95 13.59 -3.75
C SER A 124 3.86 14.43 -3.09
N ASP A 125 2.74 14.62 -3.78
CA ASP A 125 1.59 15.39 -3.28
C ASP A 125 1.00 14.72 -2.01
N GLY A 126 0.94 13.39 -1.98
CA GLY A 126 0.47 12.63 -0.82
C GLY A 126 1.41 12.61 0.38
N LEU A 127 2.72 12.80 0.18
CA LEU A 127 3.70 12.94 1.26
C LEU A 127 3.70 14.35 1.88
N GLY A 128 3.29 15.35 1.10
CA GLY A 128 3.29 16.76 1.50
C GLY A 128 4.69 17.39 1.45
N THR A 129 4.78 18.59 1.99
CA THR A 129 6.03 19.36 2.05
C THR A 129 6.44 19.60 3.49
N ALA A 130 7.76 19.62 3.73
CA ALA A 130 8.33 19.97 5.03
C ALA A 130 9.12 21.28 4.89
N THR A 131 8.95 22.18 5.85
CA THR A 131 9.72 23.43 5.91
C THR A 131 11.08 23.16 6.53
N GLU A 132 12.15 23.34 5.76
CA GLU A 132 13.52 23.30 6.27
C GLU A 132 14.05 24.71 6.55
N LEU A 133 14.59 24.93 7.76
CA LEU A 133 15.34 26.13 8.08
C LEU A 133 16.78 25.99 7.57
N ARG A 134 17.15 26.78 6.57
CA ARG A 134 18.52 26.83 6.05
C ARG A 134 19.18 28.15 6.43
N SER A 135 20.27 28.08 7.20
CA SER A 135 21.10 29.27 7.47
C SER A 135 21.98 29.53 6.25
N GLN A 136 21.70 30.62 5.53
CA GLN A 136 22.47 31.03 4.37
C GLN A 136 23.32 32.25 4.76
N LYS A 137 24.64 32.08 4.83
CA LYS A 137 25.59 33.21 4.92
C LYS A 137 25.97 33.63 3.51
N ASN A 138 25.35 34.71 3.03
CA ASN A 138 25.78 35.35 1.79
C ASN A 138 26.95 36.29 2.11
N TYR A 139 28.14 35.96 1.65
CA TYR A 139 29.26 36.90 1.66
C TYR A 139 29.07 37.85 0.47
N ALA A 140 28.52 39.04 0.73
CA ALA A 140 28.59 40.14 -0.23
C ALA A 140 30.07 40.44 -0.45
N GLY A 141 30.53 40.27 -1.70
CA GLY A 141 31.92 40.50 -2.09
C GLY A 141 32.41 41.83 -1.56
N HIS A 142 33.27 41.78 -0.54
CA HIS A 142 33.90 42.96 -0.01
C HIS A 142 34.89 43.47 -1.06
N ARG A 143 34.80 44.77 -1.37
CA ARG A 143 35.86 45.52 -2.06
C ARG A 143 37.21 45.47 -1.30
N LEU A 144 37.28 44.76 -0.18
CA LEU A 144 38.40 44.53 0.72
C LEU A 144 38.75 43.03 0.90
N ALA A 145 38.21 42.12 0.09
CA ALA A 145 38.52 40.69 0.13
C ALA A 145 40.03 40.34 0.10
N PRO A 146 40.93 41.11 -0.55
CA PRO A 146 42.36 40.82 -0.51
C PRO A 146 43.01 41.03 0.87
N TRP A 147 42.37 41.77 1.78
CA TRP A 147 42.93 42.14 3.09
C TRP A 147 42.46 41.25 4.24
N LEU A 148 41.39 40.46 4.03
CA LEU A 148 40.82 39.56 5.04
C LEU A 148 41.35 38.12 4.95
N SER A 149 42.20 37.80 3.96
CA SER A 149 42.83 36.48 3.81
C SER A 149 43.78 36.09 4.96
N HIS A 150 44.14 37.04 5.84
CA HIS A 150 45.01 36.81 7.00
C HIS A 150 44.28 36.68 8.34
N VAL A 151 42.94 36.74 8.36
CA VAL A 151 42.16 36.49 9.58
C VAL A 151 41.18 35.35 9.32
N MET A 152 41.74 34.14 9.27
CA MET A 152 40.98 32.89 9.42
C MET A 152 41.32 32.27 10.78
N VAL A 153 40.36 32.29 11.69
CA VAL A 153 39.98 31.18 12.59
C VAL A 153 38.46 31.16 12.65
#